data_AF-A0AA51D789-F1
#
_entry.id   AF-A0AA51D789-F1
#
_cell.length_a   1.000
_cell.length_b   1.000
_cell.length_c   1.000
_cell.angle_alpha   90.00
_cell.angle_beta   90.00
_cell.angle_gamma   90.00
#
_symmetry.space_group_name_H-M   'P 1'
#
loop_
_entity.id
_entity.type
_entity.pdbx_description
1 polymer ?
#
loop_
_entity_poly.entity_id
_entity_poly.type
_entity_poly.pdbx_seq_one_letter_code
_entity_poly.pdbx_strand_id
1 'polypeptide(L)'
;MKHYDYIEWLLYKNNMLPEGKAKEMEQHLYRCDTCMEIFLSLIDENEEKHAAELIPDNFEAEVMKSLKKPENLKPKIKNIKNQFNYQFVYYAAVASVTIILTFTGFYTRLVDAVPKLSASVQTAGGKSNIVAQLSDSIVSTTSGLIAGIENNHRNNGGINNE
;
A
#
# COMPACT_ATOMS: atom_id res chain seq x y z
N MET A 1 -10.77 1.89 -10.63
CA MET A 1 -11.41 2.53 -9.44
C MET A 1 -12.56 3.38 -9.96
N LYS A 2 -13.61 3.62 -9.17
CA LYS A 2 -14.70 4.52 -9.58
C LYS A 2 -14.20 5.96 -9.48
N HIS A 3 -14.26 6.70 -10.58
CA HIS A 3 -14.08 8.15 -10.60
C HIS A 3 -15.46 8.80 -10.60
N TYR A 4 -15.56 9.99 -10.00
CA TYR A 4 -16.78 10.77 -9.98
C TYR A 4 -16.77 11.76 -11.12
N ASP A 5 -17.93 11.94 -11.75
CA ASP A 5 -18.06 12.82 -12.92
C ASP A 5 -18.19 14.29 -12.50
N TYR A 6 -17.98 15.19 -13.47
CA TYR A 6 -18.07 16.64 -13.28
C TYR A 6 -19.40 17.07 -12.61
N ILE A 7 -20.52 16.48 -13.03
CA ILE A 7 -21.85 16.79 -12.48
C ILE A 7 -21.97 16.38 -11.01
N GLU A 8 -21.35 15.27 -10.62
CA GLU A 8 -21.37 14.80 -9.23
C GLU A 8 -20.59 15.75 -8.33
N TRP A 9 -19.43 16.24 -8.79
CA TRP A 9 -18.65 17.25 -8.09
C TRP A 9 -19.36 18.62 -8.04
N LEU A 10 -20.11 18.99 -9.07
CA LEU A 10 -20.94 20.18 -9.05
C LEU A 10 -22.06 20.07 -8.00
N LEU A 11 -22.71 18.91 -7.88
CA LEU A 11 -23.70 18.65 -6.84
C LEU A 11 -23.08 18.67 -5.44
N TYR A 12 -21.87 18.15 -5.29
CA TYR A 12 -21.08 18.21 -4.06
C TYR A 12 -20.78 19.68 -3.66
N LYS A 13 -20.24 20.47 -4.59
CA LYS A 13 -19.92 21.90 -4.38
C LYS A 13 -21.13 22.71 -3.93
N ASN A 14 -22.31 22.42 -4.48
CA ASN A 14 -23.56 23.08 -4.15
C ASN A 14 -24.27 22.53 -2.89
N ASN A 15 -23.63 21.63 -2.12
CA ASN A 15 -24.21 20.96 -0.95
C ASN A 15 -25.55 20.24 -1.24
N MET A 16 -25.73 19.74 -2.47
CA MET A 16 -26.95 19.05 -2.90
C MET A 16 -26.88 17.53 -2.72
N LEU A 17 -25.85 17.02 -2.02
CA LEU A 17 -25.65 15.60 -1.75
C LEU A 17 -25.94 15.25 -0.29
N PRO A 18 -26.44 14.03 -0.01
CA PRO A 18 -26.57 13.54 1.35
C PRO A 18 -25.18 13.42 2.00
N GLU A 19 -25.10 13.73 3.30
CA GLU A 19 -23.85 13.83 4.08
C GLU A 19 -22.96 12.58 3.95
N GLY A 20 -23.56 11.39 3.94
CA GLY A 20 -22.83 10.12 3.78
C GLY A 20 -22.09 10.02 2.44
N LYS A 21 -22.70 10.47 1.33
CA LYS A 21 -22.04 10.49 0.02
C LYS A 21 -21.02 11.61 -0.08
N ALA A 22 -21.31 12.78 0.47
CA ALA A 22 -20.38 13.90 0.48
C ALA A 22 -19.05 13.52 1.15
N LYS A 23 -19.13 12.80 2.28
CA LYS A 23 -17.95 12.30 3.00
C LYS A 23 -17.17 11.23 2.24
N GLU A 24 -17.86 10.35 1.53
CA GLU A 24 -17.22 9.34 0.66
C GLU A 24 -16.45 10.00 -0.49
N MET A 25 -17.06 11.01 -1.12
CA MET A 25 -16.44 11.79 -2.18
C MET A 25 -15.24 12.58 -1.65
N GLU A 26 -15.34 13.21 -0.48
CA GLU A 26 -14.20 13.89 0.16
C GLU A 26 -13.04 12.92 0.43
N GLN A 27 -13.32 11.73 0.97
CA GLN A 27 -12.30 10.70 1.16
C GLN A 27 -11.63 10.25 -0.14
N HIS A 28 -12.36 10.31 -1.25
CA HIS A 28 -11.84 9.98 -2.56
C HIS A 28 -10.86 11.03 -3.09
N LEU A 29 -11.10 12.33 -2.82
CA LEU A 29 -10.17 13.41 -3.21
C LEU A 29 -8.77 13.21 -2.61
N TYR A 30 -8.66 12.71 -1.38
CA TYR A 30 -7.36 12.44 -0.76
C TYR A 30 -6.54 11.31 -1.42
N ARG A 31 -7.14 10.51 -2.31
CA ARG A 31 -6.52 9.30 -2.86
C ARG A 31 -6.48 9.26 -4.38
N CYS A 32 -7.11 10.22 -5.07
CA CYS A 32 -7.26 10.21 -6.52
C CYS A 32 -6.98 11.59 -7.12
N ASP A 33 -5.82 11.71 -7.76
CA ASP A 33 -5.36 12.95 -8.38
C ASP A 33 -6.30 13.40 -9.52
N THR A 34 -6.80 12.46 -10.34
CA THR A 34 -7.73 12.78 -11.44
C THR A 34 -9.02 13.44 -10.94
N CYS A 35 -9.58 12.94 -9.85
CA CYS A 35 -10.79 13.53 -9.27
C CYS A 35 -10.51 14.86 -8.56
N MET A 36 -9.30 15.03 -8.00
CA MET A 36 -8.84 16.31 -7.48
C MET A 36 -8.75 17.36 -8.59
N GLU A 37 -8.17 17.02 -9.74
CA GLU A 37 -8.06 17.94 -10.88
C GLU A 37 -9.44 18.38 -11.39
N ILE A 38 -10.38 17.43 -11.55
CA ILE A 38 -11.75 17.74 -11.95
C ILE A 38 -12.41 18.65 -10.90
N PHE A 39 -12.25 18.36 -9.61
CA PHE A 39 -12.82 19.16 -8.56
C PHE A 39 -12.27 20.60 -8.54
N LEU A 40 -10.95 20.76 -8.65
CA LEU A 40 -10.31 22.08 -8.70
C LEU A 40 -10.72 22.87 -9.95
N SER A 41 -10.97 22.19 -11.07
CA SER A 41 -11.45 22.85 -12.31
C SER A 41 -12.85 23.47 -12.19
N LEU A 42 -13.61 23.15 -11.13
CA LEU A 42 -14.91 23.74 -10.85
C LEU A 42 -14.80 25.12 -10.18
N ILE A 43 -13.61 25.53 -9.73
CA ILE A 43 -13.40 26.82 -9.09
C ILE A 43 -13.25 27.87 -10.20
N ASP A 44 -14.15 28.85 -10.22
CA ASP A 44 -14.15 29.91 -11.23
C ASP A 44 -13.36 31.14 -10.77
N GLU A 45 -12.85 31.93 -11.71
CA GLU A 45 -12.08 33.16 -11.44
C GLU A 45 -12.90 34.19 -10.63
N ASN A 46 -14.23 34.17 -10.77
CA ASN A 46 -15.11 35.01 -9.96
C ASN A 46 -15.13 34.60 -8.48
N GLU A 47 -15.05 33.30 -8.19
CA GLU A 47 -14.99 32.79 -6.82
C GLU A 47 -13.63 33.12 -6.17
N GLU A 48 -12.55 33.08 -6.96
CA GLU A 48 -11.22 33.50 -6.50
C GLU A 48 -11.20 34.99 -6.13
N LYS A 49 -11.79 35.85 -6.98
CA LYS A 49 -11.90 37.30 -6.71
C LYS A 49 -12.74 37.60 -5.48
N HIS A 50 -13.87 36.92 -5.34
CA HIS A 50 -14.74 37.07 -4.17
C HIS A 50 -14.04 36.60 -2.88
N ALA A 51 -13.27 35.51 -2.95
CA ALA A 51 -12.44 35.07 -1.83
C ALA A 51 -11.37 36.11 -1.46
N ALA A 52 -10.73 36.73 -2.45
CA ALA A 52 -9.74 37.78 -2.22
C ALA A 52 -10.33 39.03 -1.55
N GLU A 53 -11.59 39.37 -1.81
CA GLU A 53 -12.28 40.50 -1.14
C GLU A 53 -12.67 40.17 0.31
N LEU A 54 -13.00 38.91 0.60
CA LEU A 54 -13.36 38.45 1.94
C LEU A 54 -12.15 38.34 2.88
N ILE A 55 -10.95 38.13 2.34
CA ILE A 55 -9.74 37.92 3.12
C ILE A 55 -9.07 39.27 3.39
N PRO A 56 -8.94 39.69 4.66
CA PRO A 56 -8.25 40.94 4.97
C PRO A 56 -6.75 40.83 4.66
N ASP A 57 -6.12 41.94 4.25
CA ASP A 57 -4.68 41.99 3.94
C ASP A 57 -3.78 41.53 5.11
N ASN A 58 -4.27 41.63 6.35
CA ASN A 58 -3.55 41.21 7.56
C ASN A 58 -3.83 39.75 7.99
N PHE A 59 -4.59 38.98 7.20
CA PHE A 59 -5.09 37.67 7.59
C PHE A 59 -3.98 36.73 8.08
N GLU A 60 -2.85 36.69 7.37
CA GLU A 60 -1.70 35.87 7.76
C GLU A 60 -1.17 36.27 9.15
N ALA A 61 -1.00 37.57 9.40
CA ALA A 61 -0.49 38.08 10.67
C ALA A 61 -1.48 37.83 11.82
N GLU A 62 -2.77 37.95 11.57
CA GLU A 62 -3.83 37.67 12.53
C GLU A 62 -3.95 36.19 12.87
N VAL A 63 -3.87 35.32 11.85
CA VAL A 63 -3.83 33.85 12.04
C VAL A 63 -2.59 33.46 12.83
N MET A 64 -1.41 33.95 12.47
CA MET A 64 -0.16 33.65 13.18
C MET A 64 -0.15 34.16 14.63
N LYS A 65 -0.86 35.25 14.91
CA LYS A 65 -1.07 35.75 16.28
C LYS A 65 -2.07 34.88 17.06
N SER A 66 -3.06 34.31 16.38
CA SER A 66 -4.10 33.44 16.94
C SER A 66 -3.62 32.02 17.21
N LEU A 67 -2.62 31.56 16.47
CA LEU A 67 -1.83 30.39 16.84
C LEU A 67 -1.10 30.72 18.13
N LYS A 68 -1.67 30.33 19.27
CA LYS A 68 -1.06 30.46 20.59
C LYS A 68 0.41 30.04 20.48
N LYS A 69 1.32 31.02 20.58
CA LYS A 69 2.73 30.77 20.89
C LYS A 69 2.70 29.77 22.04
N PRO A 70 3.36 28.60 21.97
CA PRO A 70 3.34 27.64 23.06
C PRO A 70 3.96 28.30 24.27
N GLU A 71 3.11 28.93 25.08
CA GLU A 71 3.48 29.54 26.34
C GLU A 71 3.93 28.38 27.21
N ASN A 72 5.24 28.29 27.42
CA ASN A 72 5.84 27.48 28.46
C ASN A 72 5.74 25.96 28.28
N LEU A 73 6.13 25.43 27.12
CA LEU A 73 6.82 24.14 27.14
C LEU A 73 8.24 24.37 27.68
N LYS A 74 8.36 24.50 29.01
CA LYS A 74 9.65 24.32 29.67
C LYS A 74 10.19 22.99 29.17
N PRO A 75 11.37 22.92 28.54
CA PRO A 75 11.94 21.63 28.18
C PRO A 75 12.14 20.87 29.49
N LYS A 76 11.29 19.87 29.72
CA LYS A 76 11.51 18.90 30.78
C LYS A 76 12.75 18.14 30.32
N ILE A 77 13.92 18.57 30.77
CA ILE A 77 15.19 17.89 30.52
C ILE A 77 15.04 16.53 31.20
N LYS A 78 14.51 15.56 30.45
CA LYS A 78 14.47 14.16 30.84
C LYS A 78 15.91 13.70 30.75
N ASN A 79 16.48 13.20 31.85
CA ASN A 79 17.85 12.71 31.88
C ASN A 79 18.03 11.56 30.86
N ILE A 80 18.55 11.88 29.66
CA ILE A 80 18.75 10.95 28.52
C ILE A 80 19.87 9.91 28.80
N LYS A 81 20.65 10.08 29.87
CA LYS A 81 21.86 9.28 30.12
C LYS A 81 21.60 7.75 30.28
N ASN A 82 20.38 7.33 30.62
CA ASN A 82 20.09 5.90 30.84
C ASN A 82 19.44 5.16 29.64
N GLN A 83 18.92 5.87 28.63
CA GLN A 83 18.24 5.20 27.52
C GLN A 83 19.23 4.73 26.43
N PHE A 84 20.31 5.49 26.23
CA PHE A 84 21.32 5.17 25.21
C PHE A 84 22.10 3.89 25.56
N ASN A 85 22.42 3.68 26.84
CA ASN A 85 23.10 2.46 27.31
C ASN A 85 22.25 1.20 27.14
N TYR A 86 20.94 1.30 27.32
CA TYR A 86 20.04 0.16 27.17
C TYR A 86 20.08 -0.37 25.74
N GLN A 87 19.94 0.51 24.74
CA GLN A 87 19.92 0.11 23.32
C GLN A 87 21.23 -0.55 22.85
N PHE A 88 22.39 -0.09 23.34
CA PHE A 88 23.67 -0.74 23.03
C PHE A 88 23.82 -2.12 23.65
N VAL A 89 23.29 -2.34 24.86
CA VAL A 89 23.32 -3.66 25.51
C VAL A 89 22.47 -4.68 24.73
N TYR A 90 21.28 -4.28 24.25
CA TYR A 90 20.47 -5.16 23.39
C TYR A 90 21.17 -5.49 22.08
N TYR A 91 21.77 -4.48 21.43
CA TYR A 91 22.48 -4.69 20.17
C TYR A 91 23.71 -5.60 20.36
N ALA A 92 24.46 -5.42 21.46
CA ALA A 92 25.58 -6.29 21.80
C ALA A 92 25.15 -7.74 22.06
N ALA A 93 24.03 -7.95 22.76
CA ALA A 93 23.48 -9.28 22.98
C ALA A 93 23.12 -9.97 21.66
N VAL A 94 22.37 -9.30 20.77
CA VAL A 94 21.95 -9.86 19.48
C VAL A 94 23.16 -10.11 18.56
N ALA A 95 24.09 -9.16 18.50
CA ALA A 95 25.30 -9.30 17.69
C ALA A 95 26.18 -10.46 18.18
N SER A 96 26.34 -10.64 19.49
CA SER A 96 27.14 -11.73 20.04
C SER A 96 26.58 -13.11 19.67
N VAL A 97 25.25 -13.30 19.75
CA VAL A 97 24.60 -14.55 19.32
C VAL A 97 24.87 -14.82 17.84
N THR A 98 24.74 -13.80 16.99
CA THR A 98 24.92 -13.93 15.54
C THR A 98 26.36 -14.29 15.19
N ILE A 99 27.34 -13.62 15.82
CA ILE A 99 28.77 -13.90 15.63
C ILE A 99 29.08 -15.32 16.08
N ILE A 100 28.68 -15.72 17.29
CA ILE A 100 28.93 -17.08 17.80
C ILE A 100 28.34 -18.10 16.82
N LEU A 101 27.08 -17.95 16.43
CA LEU A 101 26.39 -18.92 15.58
C LEU A 101 27.03 -19.03 14.18
N THR A 102 27.57 -17.92 13.67
CA THR A 102 28.33 -17.88 12.41
C THR A 102 29.72 -18.51 12.57
N PHE A 103 30.48 -18.12 13.60
CA PHE A 103 31.85 -18.59 13.83
C PHE A 103 31.92 -20.08 14.17
N THR A 104 30.89 -20.59 14.86
CA THR A 104 30.79 -22.02 15.21
C THR A 104 30.34 -22.88 14.01
N GLY A 105 30.00 -22.28 12.86
CA GLY A 105 29.58 -23.00 11.66
C GLY A 105 28.22 -23.70 11.78
N PHE A 106 27.31 -23.18 12.61
CA PHE A 106 25.99 -23.80 12.86
C PHE A 106 25.14 -23.90 11.59
N TYR A 107 25.19 -22.88 10.73
CA TYR A 107 24.49 -22.86 9.45
C TYR A 107 24.97 -23.97 8.50
N THR A 108 26.26 -24.31 8.51
CA THR A 108 26.81 -25.42 7.72
C THR A 108 26.17 -26.75 8.14
N ARG A 109 25.96 -26.97 9.44
CA ARG A 109 25.31 -28.18 9.94
C ARG A 109 23.84 -28.27 9.56
N LEU A 110 23.14 -27.14 9.44
CA LEU A 110 21.76 -27.10 8.94
C LEU A 110 21.70 -27.46 7.46
N VAL A 111 22.57 -26.87 6.63
CA VAL A 111 22.63 -27.17 5.20
C VAL A 111 23.00 -28.63 4.94
N ASP A 112 23.85 -29.24 5.77
CA ASP A 112 24.15 -30.68 5.68
C ASP A 112 23.01 -31.58 6.18
N ALA A 113 22.16 -31.07 7.07
CA ALA A 113 21.01 -31.80 7.61
C ALA A 113 19.77 -31.73 6.69
N VAL A 114 19.59 -30.66 5.91
CA VAL A 114 18.44 -30.48 5.00
C VAL A 114 18.34 -31.59 3.94
N PRO A 115 19.43 -32.02 3.26
CA PRO A 115 19.40 -33.16 2.34
C PRO A 115 19.09 -34.48 3.07
N LYS A 116 19.62 -34.66 4.28
CA LYS A 116 19.39 -35.87 5.10
C LYS A 116 17.95 -35.97 5.60
N LEU A 117 17.34 -34.84 5.96
CA LEU A 117 15.93 -34.74 6.31
C LEU A 117 15.04 -34.92 5.08
N SER A 118 15.39 -34.35 3.93
CA SER A 118 14.65 -34.56 2.68
C SER A 118 14.70 -36.01 2.21
N ALA A 119 15.86 -36.67 2.35
CA ALA A 119 16.03 -38.09 2.07
C ALA A 119 15.25 -38.98 3.06
N SER A 120 15.18 -38.60 4.35
CA SER A 120 14.40 -39.34 5.36
C SER A 120 12.90 -39.07 5.30
N VAL A 121 12.47 -37.95 4.70
CA VAL A 121 11.06 -37.67 4.41
C VAL A 121 10.60 -38.45 3.18
N GLN A 122 11.46 -38.67 2.19
CA GLN A 122 11.14 -39.53 1.04
C GLN A 122 10.96 -41.01 1.42
N THR A 123 11.61 -41.48 2.49
CA THR A 123 11.41 -42.85 2.98
C THR A 123 10.21 -43.00 3.93
N ALA A 124 9.60 -41.89 4.37
CA ALA A 124 8.42 -41.87 5.23
C ALA A 124 7.17 -41.38 4.48
N GLY A 125 6.65 -42.23 3.57
CA GLY A 125 5.23 -42.26 3.23
C GLY A 125 4.70 -41.24 2.21
N GLY A 126 4.66 -41.65 0.94
CA GLY A 126 3.42 -41.64 0.13
C GLY A 126 2.55 -40.38 0.08
N LYS A 127 3.11 -39.16 0.06
CA LYS A 127 2.38 -37.97 -0.34
C LYS A 127 3.18 -37.15 -1.34
N SER A 128 2.62 -37.07 -2.54
CA SER A 128 3.08 -36.27 -3.67
C SER A 128 3.60 -34.90 -3.21
N ASN A 129 4.83 -34.60 -3.61
CA ASN A 129 5.48 -33.32 -3.34
C ASN A 129 4.56 -32.17 -3.76
N ILE A 130 4.16 -31.31 -2.82
CA ILE A 130 3.26 -30.16 -3.06
C ILE A 130 3.77 -29.29 -4.22
N VAL A 131 5.10 -29.21 -4.38
CA VAL A 131 5.77 -28.51 -5.49
C VAL A 131 5.48 -29.17 -6.85
N ALA A 132 5.46 -30.50 -6.92
CA ALA A 132 5.11 -31.23 -8.14
C ALA A 132 3.62 -31.03 -8.49
N GLN A 133 2.74 -31.07 -7.48
CA GLN A 133 1.30 -30.86 -7.69
C GLN A 133 0.98 -29.43 -8.18
N LEU A 134 1.70 -28.42 -7.69
CA LEU A 134 1.59 -27.05 -8.18
C LEU A 134 2.06 -26.94 -9.64
N SER A 135 3.16 -27.61 -9.99
CA SER A 135 3.67 -27.67 -11.36
C SER A 135 2.65 -28.31 -12.31
N ASP A 136 2.08 -29.45 -11.94
CA ASP A 136 1.08 -30.17 -12.74
C ASP A 136 -0.21 -29.33 -12.93
N SER A 137 -0.61 -28.57 -11.90
CA SER A 137 -1.77 -27.67 -11.96
C SER A 137 -1.56 -26.50 -12.93
N ILE A 138 -0.37 -25.90 -12.93
CA ILE A 138 -0.03 -24.79 -13.85
C ILE A 138 0.02 -25.28 -15.30
N VAL A 139 0.66 -26.43 -15.54
CA VAL A 139 0.81 -27.02 -16.89
C VAL A 139 -0.55 -27.43 -17.46
N SER A 140 -1.41 -28.07 -16.66
CA SER A 140 -2.75 -28.49 -17.10
C SER A 140 -3.67 -27.30 -17.38
N THR A 141 -3.64 -26.25 -16.54
CA THR A 141 -4.39 -25.02 -16.78
C THR A 141 -3.95 -24.32 -18.06
N THR A 142 -2.63 -24.25 -18.31
CA THR A 142 -2.07 -23.63 -19.52
C THR A 142 -2.45 -24.43 -20.77
N SER A 143 -2.39 -25.76 -20.71
CA SER A 143 -2.76 -26.64 -21.82
C SER A 143 -4.25 -26.49 -22.17
N GLY A 144 -5.12 -26.36 -21.16
CA GLY A 144 -6.55 -26.13 -21.35
C GLY A 144 -6.86 -24.78 -22.01
N LEU A 145 -6.13 -23.71 -21.66
CA LEU A 145 -6.28 -22.40 -22.29
C LEU A 145 -5.82 -22.42 -23.76
N ILE A 146 -4.69 -23.05 -24.07
CA ILE A 146 -4.19 -23.16 -25.45
C ILE A 146 -5.19 -23.94 -26.31
N ALA A 147 -5.70 -25.07 -25.81
CA ALA A 147 -6.71 -25.86 -26.50
C ALA A 147 -8.04 -25.08 -26.69
N GLY A 148 -8.42 -24.26 -25.70
CA GLY A 148 -9.59 -23.39 -25.77
C GLY A 148 -9.48 -22.29 -26.83
N ILE A 149 -8.29 -21.68 -26.96
CA ILE A 149 -8.00 -20.67 -28.00
C ILE A 149 -8.00 -21.32 -29.38
N GLU A 150 -7.39 -22.50 -29.53
CA GLU A 150 -7.35 -23.22 -30.80
C GLU A 150 -8.75 -23.64 -31.28
N ASN A 151 -9.59 -24.16 -30.38
CA ASN A 151 -10.98 -24.51 -30.71
C ASN A 151 -11.85 -23.28 -31.03
N ASN A 152 -11.67 -22.16 -30.32
CA ASN A 152 -12.41 -20.93 -30.60
C ASN A 152 -12.03 -20.35 -31.97
N HIS A 153 -10.73 -20.34 -32.29
CA HIS A 153 -10.23 -19.88 -33.59
C HIS A 153 -10.74 -20.74 -34.76
N ARG A 154 -10.85 -22.05 -34.60
CA ARG A 154 -11.44 -22.94 -35.62
C ARG A 154 -12.95 -22.74 -35.81
N ASN A 155 -13.69 -22.46 -34.73
CA ASN A 155 -15.14 -22.28 -34.81
C ASN A 155 -15.54 -20.92 -35.44
N ASN A 156 -14.73 -19.87 -35.22
CA ASN A 156 -15.00 -18.53 -35.76
C ASN A 156 -14.48 -18.31 -37.19
N GLY A 157 -13.70 -19.26 -37.75
CA GLY A 157 -13.22 -19.24 -39.13
C GLY A 157 -14.18 -19.85 -40.17
N GLY A 158 -15.35 -20.34 -39.74
CA GLY A 158 -16.32 -21.04 -40.59
C GLY A 158 -17.53 -20.21 -41.06
N ILE A 159 -17.63 -18.91 -40.71
CA ILE A 159 -18.82 -18.07 -40.99
C ILE A 159 -18.55 -17.02 -42.09
N ASN A 160 -17.59 -17.25 -42.98
CA ASN A 160 -17.34 -16.36 -44.12
C ASN A 160 -17.16 -17.19 -45.40
N ASN A 161 -18.22 -17.80 -45.93
CA ASN A 161 -18.36 -18.21 -47.34
C ASN A 161 -19.80 -18.72 -47.60
N GLU A 162 -20.74 -17.80 -47.79
CA GLU A 162 -21.84 -17.92 -48.76
C GLU A 162 -22.39 -16.54 -49.12
#